data_AF-B7Q403-F1
#
_entry.id   AF-B7Q403-F1
#
_cell.length_a   1.000
_cell.length_b   1.000
_cell.length_c   1.000
_cell.angle_alpha   90.00
_cell.angle_beta   90.00
_cell.angle_gamma   90.00
#
_symmetry.space_group_name_H-M   'P 1'
#
loop_
_entity.id
_entity.type
_entity.pdbx_description
1 polymer ?
#
loop_
_entity_poly.entity_id
_entity_poly.type
_entity_poly.pdbx_seq_one_letter_code
_entity_poly.pdbx_strand_id
1 'polypeptide(L)'
;WQYSMRPEDVRDGPEAHVTMYLVAAGNLATRSACRYLQRFIDSKANQATPRRAAAFWSLTRAAPKNPELARLIALPVYENVSEPHVVRVAAFATILVTNPDLYLLRHIAKNIISDPSDQLASFVTSAFRAFRKANFPCNAE
;
A
#
# COMPACT_ATOMS: atom_id res chain seq x y z
N TRP A 1 -31.09 10.72 21.02
CA TRP A 1 -30.04 11.72 20.73
C TRP A 1 -29.43 11.42 19.38
N GLN A 2 -29.71 12.24 18.37
CA GLN A 2 -29.21 12.04 17.00
C GLN A 2 -28.08 13.06 16.79
N TYR A 3 -26.87 12.69 17.20
CA TYR A 3 -25.69 13.51 16.97
C TYR A 3 -25.28 13.36 15.50
N SER A 4 -25.55 14.40 14.70
CA SER A 4 -25.12 14.48 13.31
C SER A 4 -23.76 15.19 13.26
N MET A 5 -22.70 14.48 12.85
CA MET A 5 -21.39 15.10 12.66
C MET A 5 -21.44 16.05 11.47
N ARG A 6 -21.04 17.32 11.66
CA ARG A 6 -20.90 18.26 10.55
C ARG A 6 -19.53 18.08 9.89
N PRO A 7 -19.36 18.44 8.61
CA PRO A 7 -18.08 18.29 7.90
C PRO A 7 -16.89 18.96 8.60
N GLU A 8 -17.12 20.09 9.27
CA GLU A 8 -16.09 20.81 10.02
C GLU A 8 -15.59 19.99 11.22
N ASP A 9 -16.50 19.31 11.92
CA ASP A 9 -16.18 18.48 13.09
C ASP A 9 -15.33 17.26 12.69
N VAL A 10 -15.44 16.79 11.44
CA VAL A 10 -14.61 15.70 10.89
C VAL A 10 -13.22 16.19 10.48
N ARG A 11 -13.13 17.40 9.92
CA ARG A 11 -11.86 18.00 9.46
C ARG A 11 -10.88 18.24 10.60
N ASP A 12 -11.38 18.71 11.73
CA ASP A 12 -10.57 19.04 12.91
C ASP A 12 -10.54 17.86 13.92
N GLY A 13 -10.96 16.67 13.48
CA GLY A 13 -10.99 15.46 14.27
C GLY A 13 -9.62 14.73 14.35
N PRO A 14 -9.42 13.88 15.37
CA PRO A 14 -8.15 13.17 15.57
C PRO A 14 -7.76 12.28 14.38
N GLU A 15 -8.71 11.66 13.68
CA GLU A 15 -8.45 10.85 12.48
C GLU A 15 -7.94 11.66 11.28
N ALA A 16 -8.46 12.88 11.12
CA ALA A 16 -8.00 13.78 10.06
C ALA A 16 -6.55 14.20 10.31
N HIS A 17 -6.20 14.53 11.56
CA HIS A 17 -4.82 14.82 11.95
C HIS A 17 -3.88 13.63 11.70
N VAL A 18 -4.27 12.42 12.10
CA VAL A 18 -3.47 11.21 11.84
C VAL A 18 -3.22 11.04 10.34
N THR A 19 -4.28 11.14 9.52
CA THR A 19 -4.16 11.03 8.05
C THR A 19 -3.23 12.07 7.47
N MET A 20 -3.31 13.33 7.95
CA MET A 20 -2.41 14.41 7.54
C MET A 20 -0.95 14.06 7.81
N TYR A 21 -0.62 13.55 9.01
CA TYR A 21 0.75 13.14 9.34
C TYR A 21 1.25 11.95 8.51
N LEU A 22 0.37 10.99 8.18
CA LEU A 22 0.72 9.89 7.28
C LEU A 22 1.09 10.42 5.89
N VAL A 23 0.26 11.31 5.33
CA VAL A 23 0.53 11.93 4.02
C VAL A 23 1.82 12.76 4.05
N ALA A 24 2.02 13.55 5.11
CA ALA A 24 3.25 14.33 5.28
C ALA A 24 4.49 13.43 5.31
N ALA A 25 4.44 12.32 6.05
CA ALA A 25 5.53 11.33 6.08
C ALA A 25 5.77 10.70 4.69
N GLY A 26 4.70 10.36 3.96
CA GLY A 26 4.81 9.86 2.59
C GLY A 26 5.49 10.84 1.64
N ASN A 27 5.18 12.14 1.75
CA ASN A 27 5.79 13.19 0.93
C ASN A 27 7.24 13.49 1.33
N LEU A 28 7.57 13.42 2.63
CA LEU A 28 8.95 13.56 3.13
C LEU A 28 9.88 12.48 2.55
N ALA A 29 9.35 11.26 2.37
CA ALA A 29 10.04 10.14 1.73
C ALA A 29 11.45 9.84 2.28
N THR A 30 11.70 10.16 3.56
CA THR A 30 12.93 9.78 4.24
C THR A 30 12.81 8.36 4.80
N ARG A 31 13.94 7.69 5.03
CA ARG A 31 13.96 6.36 5.66
C ARG A 31 13.22 6.35 7.01
N SER A 32 13.40 7.39 7.81
CA SER A 32 12.70 7.56 9.10
C SER A 32 11.20 7.75 8.93
N ALA A 33 10.76 8.48 7.89
CA ALA A 33 9.35 8.61 7.57
C ALA A 33 8.73 7.27 7.15
N CYS A 34 9.42 6.46 6.35
CA CYS A 34 8.99 5.09 6.03
C CYS A 34 8.83 4.22 7.28
N ARG A 35 9.75 4.33 8.25
CA ARG A 35 9.64 3.62 9.54
C ARG A 35 8.49 4.14 10.40
N TYR A 36 8.22 5.44 10.37
CA TYR A 36 7.04 6.00 11.00
C TYR A 36 5.75 5.40 10.43
N LEU A 37 5.63 5.35 9.10
CA LEU A 37 4.49 4.72 8.41
C LEU A 37 4.36 3.23 8.74
N GLN A 38 5.48 2.50 8.83
CA GLN A 38 5.50 1.08 9.18
C GLN A 38 4.76 0.78 10.49
N ARG A 39 4.84 1.66 11.49
CA ARG A 39 4.17 1.49 12.80
C ARG A 39 2.65 1.44 12.68
N PHE A 40 2.09 2.13 11.68
CA PHE A 40 0.64 2.11 11.41
C PHE A 40 0.24 0.96 10.51
N ILE A 41 1.18 0.42 9.74
CA ILE A 41 0.96 -0.70 8.82
C ILE A 41 0.94 -2.04 9.57
N ASP A 42 1.79 -2.19 10.59
CA ASP A 42 1.97 -3.41 11.36
C ASP A 42 0.62 -3.98 11.85
N SER A 43 0.35 -5.24 11.51
CA SER A 43 -0.86 -5.94 11.94
C SER A 43 -0.93 -6.11 13.45
N LYS A 44 0.21 -6.12 14.14
CA LYS A 44 0.30 -6.22 15.61
C LYS A 44 -0.11 -4.92 16.31
N ALA A 45 -0.16 -3.80 15.59
CA ALA A 45 -0.48 -2.50 16.18
C ALA A 45 -1.99 -2.26 16.38
N ASN A 46 -2.85 -3.26 16.10
CA ASN A 46 -4.32 -3.20 16.24
C ASN A 46 -4.94 -1.93 15.62
N GLN A 47 -4.37 -1.47 14.50
CA GLN A 47 -4.86 -0.29 13.80
C GLN A 47 -6.08 -0.64 12.94
N ALA A 48 -7.03 0.30 12.85
CA ALA A 48 -8.19 0.15 11.98
C ALA A 48 -7.76 0.01 10.51
N THR A 49 -8.41 -0.89 9.76
CA THR A 49 -8.11 -1.16 8.34
C THR A 49 -7.97 0.09 7.47
N PRO A 50 -8.87 1.10 7.56
CA PRO A 50 -8.72 2.32 6.76
C PRO A 50 -7.42 3.08 7.04
N ARG A 51 -6.98 3.12 8.31
CA ARG A 51 -5.75 3.79 8.72
C ARG A 51 -4.51 3.03 8.24
N ARG A 52 -4.54 1.70 8.32
CA ARG A 52 -3.47 0.84 7.77
C ARG A 52 -3.33 1.05 6.26
N ALA A 53 -4.45 1.09 5.54
CA ALA A 53 -4.47 1.37 4.11
C ALA A 53 -3.94 2.79 3.80
N ALA A 54 -4.35 3.82 4.54
CA ALA A 54 -3.86 5.18 4.36
C ALA A 54 -2.34 5.29 4.60
N ALA A 55 -1.81 4.59 5.61
CA ALA A 55 -0.38 4.52 5.86
C ALA A 55 0.37 3.82 4.71
N PHE A 56 -0.18 2.73 4.17
CA PHE A 56 0.38 2.07 2.99
C PHE A 56 0.37 2.94 1.74
N TRP A 57 -0.74 3.62 1.43
CA TRP A 57 -0.80 4.55 0.29
C TRP A 57 0.18 5.70 0.43
N SER A 58 0.42 6.15 1.66
CA SER A 58 1.48 7.14 1.95
C SER A 58 2.87 6.53 1.72
N LEU A 59 3.09 5.27 2.10
CA LEU A 59 4.33 4.55 1.84
C LEU A 59 4.58 4.35 0.34
N THR A 60 3.53 4.10 -0.45
CA THR A 60 3.62 4.00 -1.93
C THR A 60 4.26 5.25 -2.54
N ARG A 61 3.98 6.45 -1.99
CA ARG A 61 4.60 7.71 -2.45
C ARG A 61 6.08 7.80 -2.10
N ALA A 62 6.47 7.31 -0.93
CA ALA A 62 7.86 7.30 -0.46
C ALA A 62 8.71 6.16 -1.06
N ALA A 63 8.06 5.11 -1.57
CA ALA A 63 8.67 3.87 -1.99
C ALA A 63 9.71 4.02 -3.11
N PRO A 64 9.51 4.84 -4.17
CA PRO A 64 10.54 5.05 -5.19
C PRO A 64 11.86 5.61 -4.65
N LYS A 65 11.83 6.31 -3.50
CA LYS A 65 13.04 6.85 -2.84
C LYS A 65 13.65 5.88 -1.82
N ASN A 66 12.91 4.85 -1.42
CA ASN A 66 13.35 3.85 -0.43
C ASN A 66 12.92 2.43 -0.85
N PRO A 67 13.28 1.96 -2.06
CA PRO A 67 12.66 0.78 -2.67
C PRO A 67 12.86 -0.50 -1.85
N GLU A 68 14.06 -0.71 -1.31
CA GLU A 68 14.37 -1.89 -0.49
C GLU A 68 13.56 -1.93 0.80
N LEU A 69 13.51 -0.81 1.53
CA LEU A 69 12.75 -0.71 2.77
C LEU A 69 11.24 -0.84 2.52
N ALA A 70 10.74 -0.23 1.45
CA ALA A 70 9.34 -0.32 1.09
C ALA A 70 8.94 -1.77 0.75
N ARG A 71 9.76 -2.49 -0.01
CA ARG A 71 9.55 -3.94 -0.27
C ARG A 71 9.61 -4.77 1.00
N LEU A 72 10.58 -4.52 1.88
CA LEU A 72 10.72 -5.21 3.16
C LEU A 72 9.46 -5.07 4.04
N ILE A 73 8.79 -3.91 3.98
CA ILE A 73 7.54 -3.65 4.71
C ILE A 73 6.35 -4.28 3.98
N ALA A 74 6.28 -4.16 2.66
CA ALA A 74 5.10 -4.51 1.87
C ALA A 74 4.93 -6.01 1.62
N LEU A 75 6.02 -6.74 1.36
CA LEU A 75 5.96 -8.17 0.97
C LEU A 75 5.27 -9.05 2.03
N PRO A 76 5.63 -8.98 3.32
CA PRO A 76 4.98 -9.82 4.34
C PRO A 76 3.48 -9.55 4.46
N VAL A 77 3.05 -8.30 4.22
CA VAL A 77 1.62 -7.95 4.26
C VAL A 77 0.89 -8.42 3.01
N TYR A 78 1.52 -8.30 1.85
CA TYR A 78 0.95 -8.80 0.59
C TYR A 78 0.74 -10.33 0.63
N GLU A 79 1.71 -11.08 1.14
CA GLU A 79 1.66 -12.55 1.19
C GLU A 79 0.72 -13.10 2.27
N ASN A 80 0.41 -12.32 3.30
CA ASN A 80 -0.45 -12.75 4.38
C ASN A 80 -1.93 -12.76 3.95
N VAL A 81 -2.47 -13.95 3.65
CA VAL A 81 -3.87 -14.15 3.25
C VAL A 81 -4.89 -13.80 4.32
N SER A 82 -4.48 -13.67 5.59
CA SER A 82 -5.35 -13.20 6.68
C SER A 82 -5.52 -11.68 6.68
N GLU A 83 -4.76 -10.94 5.88
CA GLU A 83 -4.88 -9.49 5.77
C GLU A 83 -6.10 -9.08 4.93
N PRO A 84 -6.78 -7.97 5.27
CA PRO A 84 -7.84 -7.44 4.44
C PRO A 84 -7.34 -7.12 3.03
N HIS A 85 -8.10 -7.50 2.01
CA HIS A 85 -7.73 -7.30 0.60
C HIS A 85 -7.33 -5.85 0.27
N VAL A 86 -7.99 -4.84 0.86
CA VAL A 86 -7.66 -3.41 0.67
C VAL A 86 -6.22 -3.10 1.10
N VAL A 87 -5.74 -3.68 2.20
CA VAL A 87 -4.37 -3.48 2.70
C VAL A 87 -3.39 -4.21 1.78
N ARG A 88 -3.72 -5.44 1.34
CA ARG A 88 -2.90 -6.23 0.43
C ARG A 88 -2.77 -5.58 -0.97
N VAL A 89 -3.84 -4.95 -1.46
CA VAL A 89 -3.81 -4.13 -2.70
C VAL A 89 -2.83 -2.97 -2.57
N ALA A 90 -2.88 -2.23 -1.46
CA ALA A 90 -1.97 -1.11 -1.24
C ALA A 90 -0.51 -1.57 -1.05
N ALA A 91 -0.30 -2.75 -0.43
CA ALA A 91 1.01 -3.39 -0.35
C ALA A 91 1.54 -3.77 -1.75
N PHE A 92 0.72 -4.40 -2.59
CA PHE A 92 1.09 -4.72 -3.97
C PHE A 92 1.42 -3.47 -4.80
N ALA A 93 0.60 -2.41 -4.71
CA ALA A 93 0.89 -1.13 -5.37
C ALA A 93 2.24 -0.54 -4.91
N THR A 94 2.54 -0.67 -3.61
CA THR A 94 3.83 -0.25 -3.05
C THR A 94 4.99 -1.07 -3.61
N ILE A 95 4.85 -2.39 -3.75
CA ILE A 95 5.87 -3.25 -4.38
C ILE A 95 6.11 -2.83 -5.82
N LEU A 96 5.05 -2.62 -6.61
CA LEU A 96 5.16 -2.28 -8.03
C LEU A 96 5.97 -1.00 -8.28
N VAL A 97 5.73 0.06 -7.51
CA VAL A 97 6.44 1.34 -7.70
C VAL A 97 7.90 1.31 -7.24
N THR A 98 8.36 0.20 -6.66
CA THR A 98 9.77 0.01 -6.27
C THR A 98 10.65 -0.51 -7.42
N ASN A 99 10.08 -0.67 -8.63
CA ASN A 99 10.69 -1.35 -9.77
C ASN A 99 11.22 -2.75 -9.38
N PRO A 100 10.32 -3.68 -8.98
CA PRO A 100 10.71 -5.02 -8.57
C PRO A 100 11.27 -5.80 -9.76
N ASP A 101 12.19 -6.73 -9.49
CA ASP A 101 12.72 -7.61 -10.53
C ASP A 101 11.65 -8.56 -11.10
N LEU A 102 11.95 -9.12 -12.27
CA LEU A 102 11.05 -10.04 -12.96
C LEU A 102 10.82 -11.34 -12.17
N TYR A 103 11.78 -11.76 -11.33
CA TYR A 103 11.64 -12.95 -10.51
C TYR A 103 10.50 -12.77 -9.49
N LEU A 104 10.49 -11.64 -8.78
CA LEU A 104 9.44 -11.28 -7.83
C LEU A 104 8.09 -11.11 -8.53
N LEU A 105 8.05 -10.46 -9.68
CA LEU A 105 6.81 -10.32 -10.46
C LEU A 105 6.25 -11.67 -10.90
N ARG A 106 7.11 -12.61 -11.34
CA ARG A 106 6.70 -13.98 -11.68
C ARG A 106 6.20 -14.75 -10.46
N HIS A 107 6.82 -14.57 -9.30
CA HIS A 107 6.38 -15.18 -8.05
C HIS A 107 4.95 -14.70 -7.69
N ILE A 108 4.74 -13.39 -7.72
CA ILE A 108 3.43 -12.77 -7.49
C ILE A 108 2.39 -13.31 -8.48
N ALA A 109 2.72 -13.35 -9.78
CA ALA A 109 1.81 -13.83 -10.82
C ALA A 109 1.43 -15.31 -10.68
N LYS A 110 2.32 -16.15 -10.15
CA LYS A 110 2.00 -17.57 -9.89
C LYS A 110 1.08 -17.72 -8.69
N ASN A 111 1.37 -17.02 -7.59
CA ASN A 111 0.64 -17.20 -6.34
C ASN A 111 -0.75 -16.59 -6.37
N ILE A 112 -0.95 -15.50 -7.13
CA ILE A 112 -2.24 -14.81 -7.18
C ILE A 112 -3.36 -15.67 -7.78
N ILE A 113 -3.01 -16.68 -8.59
CA ILE A 113 -3.97 -17.62 -9.21
C ILE A 113 -4.75 -18.41 -8.15
N SER A 114 -4.13 -18.67 -6.99
CA SER A 114 -4.72 -19.41 -5.87
C SER A 114 -5.08 -18.52 -4.68
N ASP A 115 -5.12 -17.20 -4.86
CA ASP A 115 -5.45 -16.28 -3.76
C ASP A 115 -6.93 -16.39 -3.38
N PRO A 116 -7.29 -16.39 -2.08
CA PRO A 116 -8.68 -16.47 -1.65
C PRO A 116 -9.49 -15.18 -1.93
N SER A 117 -8.84 -14.05 -2.24
CA SER A 117 -9.53 -12.80 -2.55
C SER A 117 -9.62 -12.55 -4.05
N ASP A 118 -10.83 -12.69 -4.59
CA ASP A 118 -11.14 -12.32 -5.99
C ASP A 118 -10.83 -10.85 -6.29
N GLN A 119 -11.01 -9.96 -5.31
CA GLN A 119 -10.71 -8.53 -5.45
C GLN A 119 -9.21 -8.30 -5.64
N LEU A 120 -8.37 -8.96 -4.83
CA LEU A 120 -6.93 -8.86 -4.97
C LEU A 120 -6.48 -9.49 -6.30
N ALA A 121 -7.01 -10.67 -6.64
CA ALA A 121 -6.68 -11.37 -7.86
C ALA A 121 -7.02 -10.56 -9.12
N SER A 122 -8.21 -9.95 -9.13
CA SER A 122 -8.64 -9.04 -10.20
C SER A 122 -7.73 -7.81 -10.31
N PHE A 123 -7.37 -7.19 -9.19
CA PHE A 123 -6.49 -6.02 -9.17
C PHE A 123 -5.09 -6.33 -9.69
N VAL A 124 -4.44 -7.37 -9.18
CA VAL A 124 -3.08 -7.76 -9.60
C VAL A 124 -3.06 -8.19 -11.07
N THR A 125 -4.02 -9.00 -11.50
CA THR A 125 -4.12 -9.46 -12.90
C THR A 125 -4.34 -8.29 -13.86
N SER A 126 -5.22 -7.36 -13.52
CA SER A 126 -5.47 -6.17 -14.34
C SER A 126 -4.25 -5.24 -14.39
N ALA A 127 -3.54 -5.07 -13.28
CA ALA A 127 -2.29 -4.31 -13.25
C ALA A 127 -1.23 -4.91 -14.18
N PHE A 128 -0.98 -6.23 -14.12
CA PHE A 128 -0.04 -6.88 -15.06
C PHE A 128 -0.47 -6.76 -16.52
N ARG A 129 -1.76 -6.88 -16.82
CA ARG A 129 -2.28 -6.63 -18.17
C ARG A 129 -2.04 -5.19 -18.63
N ALA A 130 -2.18 -4.22 -17.72
CA ALA A 130 -1.91 -2.82 -18.00
C ALA A 130 -0.43 -2.57 -18.27
N PHE A 131 0.48 -3.08 -17.42
CA PHE A 131 1.93 -2.95 -17.63
C PHE A 131 2.39 -3.59 -18.94
N ARG A 132 1.87 -4.78 -19.28
CA ARG A 132 2.16 -5.42 -20.58
C ARG A 132 1.74 -4.57 -21.79
N LYS A 133 0.66 -3.78 -21.66
CA LYS A 133 0.18 -2.87 -22.72
C LYS A 133 0.88 -1.50 -22.69
N ALA A 134 1.60 -1.19 -21.62
CA ALA A 134 2.14 0.13 -21.40
C ALA A 134 3.43 0.31 -22.23
N ASN A 135 3.32 1.07 -23.31
CA ASN A 135 4.45 1.39 -24.19
C ASN A 135 5.23 2.61 -23.67
N PHE A 136 5.80 2.51 -22.46
CA PHE A 136 6.69 3.55 -21.93
C PHE A 136 8.15 3.15 -22.16
N PRO A 137 9.03 4.07 -22.61
CA PRO A 137 10.44 3.76 -22.88
C PRO A 137 11.19 3.21 -21.65
N CYS A 138 10.79 3.61 -20.44
CA CYS A 138 11.38 3.14 -19.19
C CYS A 138 10.91 1.74 -18.75
N ASN A 139 9.98 1.12 -19.48
CA ASN A 139 9.46 -0.23 -19.21
C ASN A 139 9.89 -1.25 -20.27
N ALA A 140 10.72 -0.85 -21.24
CA ALA A 140 11.20 -1.71 -22.32
C ALA A 140 12.51 -2.39 -21.89
N GLU A 141 12.42 -3.65 -21.47
CA GLU A 141 13.52 -4.63 -21.50
C GLU A 141 13.08 -5.85 -22.30
#